data_AF-A0A7C7A800-F1
#
_entry.id   AF-A0A7C7A800-F1
#
_cell.length_a   1.000
_cell.length_b   1.000
_cell.length_c   1.000
_cell.angle_alpha   90.00
_cell.angle_beta   90.00
_cell.angle_gamma   90.00
#
_symmetry.space_group_name_H-M   'P 1'
#
loop_
_entity.id
_entity.type
_entity.pdbx_description
1 polymer ?
#
loop_
_entity_poly.entity_id
_entity_poly.type
_entity_poly.pdbx_seq_one_letter_code
_entity_poly.pdbx_strand_id
1 'polypeptide(L)' 'MKIDFILRIKIIITVLAIFITAVFEYAAYDLTKTAMSNLYWGNTGSDVAKVQARLKDWGYYTGAVDGFFGVRTWLAVRKF' A
#
# COMPACT_ATOMS: atom_id res chain seq x y z
N MET A 1 -1.23 -22.97 45.16
CA MET A 1 -2.08 -21.75 45.09
C MET A 1 -1.36 -20.52 44.53
N LYS A 2 -0.24 -20.02 45.10
CA LYS A 2 0.48 -18.84 44.54
C LYS A 2 1.24 -19.13 43.24
N ILE A 3 1.83 -20.32 43.10
CA ILE A 3 2.59 -20.75 41.91
C ILE A 3 1.67 -20.87 40.68
N ASP A 4 0.46 -21.41 40.86
CA ASP A 4 -0.54 -21.56 39.79
C ASP A 4 -1.04 -20.20 39.29
N PHE A 5 -1.18 -19.24 40.21
CA PHE A 5 -1.56 -17.87 39.89
C PHE A 5 -0.47 -17.14 39.07
N ILE A 6 0.80 -17.29 39.48
CA ILE A 6 1.94 -16.71 38.75
C ILE A 6 2.08 -17.34 37.35
N LEU A 7 1.87 -18.66 37.23
CA LEU A 7 1.93 -19.36 35.95
C LEU A 7 0.85 -18.88 34.97
N ARG A 8 -0.39 -18.73 35.44
CA ARG A 8 -1.50 -18.20 34.63
C ARG A 8 -1.24 -16.77 34.18
N ILE A 9 -0.74 -15.90 35.07
CA ILE A 9 -0.36 -14.53 34.72
C ILE A 9 0.74 -14.50 33.65
N LYS A 10 1.77 -15.36 33.77
CA LYS A 10 2.83 -15.45 32.77
C LYS A 10 2.29 -15.87 31.41
N ILE A 11 1.41 -16.87 31.37
CA ILE A 11 0.76 -17.33 30.13
C ILE A 11 -0.06 -16.19 29.50
N ILE A 12 -0.85 -15.47 30.29
CA ILE A 12 -1.64 -14.33 29.82
C ILE A 12 -0.71 -13.25 29.25
N ILE A 13 0.37 -12.90 29.94
CA ILE A 13 1.34 -11.91 29.47
C ILE A 13 1.98 -12.37 28.16
N THR A 14 2.37 -13.63 28.03
CA THR A 14 2.96 -14.16 26.79
C THR A 14 1.98 -14.12 25.62
N VAL A 15 0.72 -14.51 25.84
CA VAL A 15 -0.33 -14.44 24.81
C VAL A 15 -0.60 -13.00 24.39
N LEU A 16 -0.67 -12.08 25.36
CA LEU A 16 -0.83 -10.66 25.07
C LEU A 16 0.36 -10.10 24.30
N ALA A 17 1.59 -10.49 24.62
CA ALA A 17 2.78 -10.07 23.90
C ALA A 17 2.73 -10.52 22.43
N ILE A 18 2.38 -11.79 22.17
CA ILE A 18 2.25 -12.33 20.79
C ILE A 18 1.13 -11.60 20.03
N PHE A 19 0.02 -11.32 20.69
CA PHE A 19 -1.09 -10.59 20.08
C PHE A 19 -0.67 -9.15 19.73
N ILE A 20 0.02 -8.47 20.64
CA ILE A 20 0.54 -7.11 20.42
C ILE A 20 1.53 -7.10 19.25
N THR A 21 2.46 -8.06 19.18
CA THR A 21 3.41 -8.13 18.05
C THR A 21 2.70 -8.37 16.73
N ALA A 22 1.71 -9.27 16.68
CA ALA A 22 0.95 -9.55 15.47
C ALA A 22 0.13 -8.32 15.01
N VAL A 23 -0.49 -7.59 15.93
CA VAL A 23 -1.22 -6.35 15.63
C VAL A 23 -0.27 -5.28 15.10
N PHE A 24 0.92 -5.15 15.68
CA PHE A 24 1.92 -4.18 15.25
C PHE A 24 2.45 -4.49 13.84
N GLU A 25 2.80 -5.75 13.57
CA GLU A 25 3.24 -6.20 12.23
C GLU A 25 2.14 -5.98 11.18
N TYR A 26 0.89 -6.31 11.50
CA TYR A 26 -0.26 -6.08 10.61
C TYR A 26 -0.46 -4.60 10.31
N ALA A 27 -0.39 -3.73 11.33
CA ALA A 27 -0.52 -2.29 11.16
C ALA A 27 0.65 -1.68 10.36
N ALA A 28 1.88 -2.14 10.59
CA ALA A 28 3.06 -1.71 9.86
C ALA A 28 3.03 -2.12 8.38
N TYR A 29 2.53 -3.33 8.10
CA TYR A 29 2.37 -3.84 6.73
C TYR A 29 1.43 -2.95 5.89
N ASP A 30 0.30 -2.51 6.45
CA ASP A 30 -0.67 -1.66 5.75
C ASP A 30 -0.11 -0.27 5.37
N LEU A 31 0.75 0.28 6.24
CA LEU A 31 1.43 1.55 5.99
C LEU A 31 2.36 1.49 4.77
N THR A 32 3.02 0.35 4.56
CA THR A 32 3.92 0.15 3.40
C THR A 32 3.17 -0.10 2.10
N LYS A 33 1.94 -0.62 2.17
CA LYS A 33 1.10 -0.93 1.01
C LYS A 33 0.41 0.31 0.42
N THR A 34 0.27 1.36 1.23
CA THR A 34 -0.39 2.62 0.87
C THR A 34 0.60 3.76 0.63
N ALA A 35 1.84 3.44 0.25
CA ALA A 35 2.64 4.40 -0.50
C ALA A 35 2.04 4.50 -1.92
N MET A 36 0.86 5.13 -2.02
CA MET A 36 0.41 5.68 -3.29
C MET A 36 1.50 6.64 -3.70
N SER A 37 2.40 6.19 -4.57
CA SER A 37 3.35 7.07 -5.21
C SER A 37 2.52 8.18 -5.81
N ASN A 38 2.62 9.39 -5.26
CA ASN A 38 2.01 10.56 -5.87
C ASN A 38 2.64 10.63 -7.26
N LEU A 39 1.92 10.15 -8.28
CA LEU A 39 2.48 10.06 -9.61
C LEU A 39 2.61 11.48 -10.15
N TYR A 40 3.84 11.98 -10.21
CA TYR A 40 4.16 13.28 -10.75
C TYR A 40 4.98 13.13 -12.04
N TRP A 41 5.12 14.26 -12.73
CA TRP A 41 5.84 14.33 -13.99
C TRP A 41 7.24 13.70 -13.89
N GLY A 42 7.57 12.79 -14.81
CA GLY A 42 8.85 12.11 -14.85
C GLY A 42 8.92 10.83 -14.00
N ASN A 43 7.88 10.47 -13.23
CA ASN A 43 7.85 9.14 -12.61
C ASN A 43 7.79 8.03 -13.67
N THR A 44 8.45 6.92 -13.37
CA THR A 44 8.37 5.69 -14.16
C THR A 44 7.95 4.52 -13.28
N GLY A 45 7.29 3.52 -13.87
CA GLY A 45 7.06 2.24 -13.21
C GLY A 45 5.67 1.65 -13.42
N SER A 46 5.43 0.53 -12.74
CA SER A 46 4.19 -0.25 -12.86
C SER A 46 2.93 0.52 -12.48
N ASP A 47 3.03 1.47 -11.54
CA ASP A 47 1.86 2.23 -11.09
C ASP A 47 1.44 3.28 -12.12
N VAL A 48 2.41 3.91 -12.80
CA VAL A 48 2.13 4.76 -13.96
C VAL A 48 1.48 3.95 -15.07
N ALA A 49 1.96 2.73 -15.33
CA ALA A 49 1.39 1.86 -16.35
C ALA A 49 -0.07 1.48 -16.03
N LYS A 50 -0.39 1.19 -14.77
CA LYS A 50 -1.78 0.93 -14.33
C LYS A 50 -2.67 2.15 -14.58
N VAL A 51 -2.20 3.36 -14.25
CA VAL A 51 -2.95 4.60 -14.49
C VAL A 51 -3.16 4.86 -15.99
N GLN A 52 -2.12 4.71 -16.80
CA GLN A 52 -2.21 4.84 -18.26
C GLN A 52 -3.20 3.85 -18.87
N ALA A 53 -3.18 2.58 -18.43
CA ALA A 53 -4.13 1.57 -18.87
C ALA A 53 -5.56 1.97 -18.53
N ARG A 54 -5.81 2.42 -17.29
CA ARG A 54 -7.13 2.83 -16.85
C ARG A 54 -7.66 4.07 -17.59
N LEU A 55 -6.80 5.06 -17.80
CA LEU A 55 -7.14 6.26 -18.59
C LEU A 55 -7.41 5.91 -20.05
N LYS A 56 -6.75 4.87 -20.59
CA LYS A 56 -6.99 4.38 -21.95
C LYS A 56 -8.34 3.67 -22.05
N ASP A 57 -8.69 2.83 -21.08
CA ASP A 57 -10.03 2.20 -21.01
C ASP A 57 -11.15 3.23 -20.97
N TRP A 58 -10.92 4.35 -20.29
CA TRP A 58 -11.86 5.47 -20.20
C TRP A 58 -11.82 6.42 -21.41
N GLY A 59 -10.93 6.19 -22.38
CA GLY A 59 -10.81 7.02 -23.57
C GLY A 59 -10.08 8.35 -23.38
N TYR A 60 -9.51 8.62 -22.20
CA TYR A 60 -8.74 9.84 -21.92
C TYR A 60 -7.28 9.76 -22.40
N TYR A 61 -6.72 8.54 -22.54
CA TYR A 61 -5.32 8.32 -22.92
C TYR A 61 -5.17 7.47 -24.18
N THR A 62 -4.53 8.02 -25.21
CA THR A 62 -4.30 7.34 -26.50
C THR A 62 -2.86 6.87 -26.70
N GLY A 63 -1.97 7.14 -25.74
CA GLY A 63 -0.55 6.75 -25.80
C GLY A 63 -0.30 5.27 -25.52
N ALA A 64 0.98 4.88 -25.58
CA ALA A 64 1.43 3.56 -25.15
C ALA A 64 1.39 3.45 -23.62
N VAL A 65 1.07 2.28 -23.10
CA VAL A 65 1.18 1.99 -21.65
C VAL A 65 2.64 1.62 -21.37
N ASP A 66 3.50 2.63 -21.32
CA ASP A 66 4.95 2.51 -21.18
C ASP A 66 5.43 2.69 -19.73
N GLY A 67 4.53 3.07 -18.83
CA GLY A 67 4.84 3.35 -17.45
C GLY A 67 5.63 4.64 -17.26
N PHE A 68 5.70 5.55 -18.23
CA PHE A 68 6.33 6.87 -18.10
C PHE A 68 5.29 8.00 -17.94
N PHE A 69 5.40 8.75 -16.85
CA PHE A 69 4.51 9.88 -16.57
C PHE A 69 5.00 11.13 -17.32
N GLY A 70 4.83 11.13 -18.63
CA GLY A 70 5.13 12.26 -19.51
C GLY A 70 3.93 13.16 -19.81
N VAL A 71 4.10 14.08 -20.76
CA VAL A 71 3.08 15.07 -21.15
C VAL A 71 1.74 14.47 -21.52
N ARG A 72 1.74 13.32 -22.20
CA ARG A 72 0.51 12.64 -22.62
C ARG A 72 -0.25 12.10 -21.41
N THR A 73 0.45 11.51 -20.46
CA THR A 73 -0.15 10.98 -19.22
C THR A 73 -0.71 12.13 -18.39
N TRP A 74 0.05 13.22 -18.24
CA TRP A 74 -0.39 14.43 -17.55
C TRP A 74 -1.65 15.05 -18.18
N LEU A 75 -1.70 15.17 -19.51
CA LEU A 75 -2.87 15.69 -20.22
C LEU A 75 -4.09 14.78 -20.05
N ALA A 76 -3.92 13.46 -20.04
CA ALA A 76 -5.01 12.52 -19.83
C ALA A 76 -5.57 12.59 -18.41
N VAL A 77 -4.70 12.68 -17.39
CA VAL A 77 -5.11 12.86 -15.99
C VAL A 77 -5.90 14.15 -15.80
N ARG A 78 -5.57 15.23 -16.52
CA ARG A 78 -6.32 16.49 -16.47
C ARG A 78 -7.69 16.46 -17.14
N LYS A 79 -7.94 15.49 -18.01
CA LYS A 79 -9.21 15.35 -18.74
C LYS A 79 -10.19 14.41 -18.02
N PHE A 80 -9.66 13.43 -17.29
CA PHE A 80 -10.39 12.59 -16.35
C PHE A 80 -10.85 13.43 -15.15
#